data_AF-A0A9Q1BQ51-F1
#
_entry.id   AF-A0A9Q1BQ51-F1
#
_cell.length_a   1.000
_cell.length_b   1.000
_cell.length_c   1.000
_cell.angle_alpha   90.00
_cell.angle_beta   90.00
_cell.angle_gamma   90.00
#
_symmetry.space_group_name_H-M   'P 1'
#
loop_
_entity.id
_entity.type
_entity.pdbx_description
1 polymer ?
#
loop_
_entity_poly.entity_id
_entity_poly.type
_entity_poly.pdbx_seq_one_letter_code
_entity_poly.pdbx_strand_id
1 'polypeptide(L)'
;MAPIDGDREGYWGKPTATLDWCEENYAVTPYIAEFWNTVSNVVFFIFPIVTASYFLRDRVERRFLLSCIGFLAVGIGSWCFHMTLRYDMQLLDELPMIWGSCIFLYCIFECHSKRDEHSKGLIAILFLVCAVTTISYIIFVDPYLFQSHRQTTIL
;
A
#
# COMPACT_ATOMS: atom_id res chain seq x y z
N MET A 1 -12.79 -13.06 1.04
CA MET A 1 -12.51 -13.73 2.32
C MET A 1 -12.95 -15.16 2.22
N ALA A 2 -12.00 -16.02 1.88
CA ALA A 2 -12.13 -17.44 2.14
C ALA A 2 -11.92 -17.71 3.64
N PRO A 3 -12.49 -18.80 4.20
CA PRO A 3 -12.16 -19.24 5.56
C PRO A 3 -10.68 -19.65 5.64
N ILE A 4 -9.97 -19.22 6.69
CA ILE A 4 -8.54 -19.51 6.95
C ILE A 4 -8.24 -21.02 7.18
N ASP A 5 -9.26 -21.86 7.22
CA ASP A 5 -9.17 -23.28 7.62
C ASP A 5 -8.95 -24.27 6.47
N GLY A 6 -8.50 -23.82 5.29
CA GLY A 6 -8.36 -24.65 4.09
C GLY A 6 -6.96 -24.79 3.49
N ASP A 7 -5.97 -24.03 3.95
CA ASP A 7 -4.79 -23.80 3.14
C ASP A 7 -3.59 -24.70 3.45
N ARG A 8 -2.88 -25.06 2.37
CA ARG A 8 -1.67 -25.89 2.41
C ARG A 8 -0.63 -25.23 3.31
N GLU A 9 0.10 -26.02 4.10
CA GLU A 9 1.24 -25.50 4.88
C GLU A 9 2.29 -24.90 3.94
N GLY A 10 2.39 -23.58 3.94
CA GLY A 10 3.36 -22.85 3.13
C GLY A 10 4.61 -22.41 3.88
N TYR A 11 5.58 -21.93 3.12
CA TYR A 11 6.93 -21.61 3.62
C TYR A 11 6.95 -20.54 4.73
N TRP A 12 6.03 -19.57 4.69
CA TRP A 12 6.01 -18.44 5.64
C TRP A 12 5.27 -18.73 6.95
N GLY A 13 4.75 -19.93 7.12
CA GLY A 13 3.95 -20.34 8.27
C GLY A 13 2.48 -19.97 8.13
N LYS A 14 1.75 -20.03 9.25
CA LYS A 14 0.31 -19.71 9.28
C LYS A 14 0.09 -18.21 9.02
N PRO A 15 -0.91 -17.83 8.20
CA PRO A 15 -1.31 -16.43 8.04
C PRO A 15 -1.60 -15.76 9.38
N THR A 16 -1.11 -14.54 9.55
CA THR A 16 -1.40 -13.69 10.73
C THR A 16 -2.11 -12.40 10.36
N ALA A 17 -2.29 -12.14 9.06
CA ALA A 17 -3.05 -11.02 8.55
C ALA A 17 -4.49 -11.01 9.08
N THR A 18 -5.06 -9.82 9.18
CA THR A 18 -6.48 -9.64 9.56
C THR A 18 -7.42 -9.94 8.39
N LEU A 19 -6.89 -9.97 7.17
CA LEU A 19 -7.62 -10.19 5.93
C LEU A 19 -6.93 -11.27 5.10
N ASP A 20 -7.75 -12.10 4.46
CA ASP A 20 -7.34 -13.09 3.46
C ASP A 20 -8.23 -12.91 2.22
N TRP A 21 -7.62 -12.90 1.02
CA TRP A 21 -8.35 -12.54 -0.19
C TRP A 21 -9.12 -13.77 -0.73
N CYS A 22 -9.38 -13.79 -2.03
CA CYS A 22 -10.11 -14.90 -2.67
C CYS A 22 -9.19 -15.88 -3.39
N GLU A 23 -7.89 -15.57 -3.51
CA GLU A 23 -6.92 -16.48 -4.11
C GLU A 23 -6.58 -17.61 -3.14
N GLU A 24 -6.49 -18.85 -3.62
CA GLU A 24 -6.14 -20.01 -2.78
C GLU A 24 -4.65 -19.93 -2.38
N ASN A 25 -4.37 -20.07 -1.09
CA ASN A 25 -3.01 -19.88 -0.59
C ASN A 25 -2.09 -21.06 -0.97
N TYR A 26 -0.91 -20.71 -1.46
CA TYR A 26 0.14 -21.63 -1.92
C TYR A 26 -0.33 -22.58 -3.05
N ALA A 27 -1.33 -22.16 -3.83
CA ALA A 27 -1.88 -22.97 -4.93
C ALA A 27 -0.87 -23.24 -6.05
N VAL A 28 -0.03 -22.24 -6.38
CA VAL A 28 0.96 -22.30 -7.46
C VAL A 28 2.34 -22.75 -6.96
N THR A 29 2.79 -22.25 -5.81
CA THR A 29 4.11 -22.55 -5.25
C THR A 29 4.09 -22.45 -3.73
N PRO A 30 4.84 -23.29 -2.99
CA PRO A 30 4.87 -23.22 -1.53
C PRO A 30 5.59 -21.97 -0.96
N TYR A 31 6.22 -21.16 -1.81
CA TYR A 31 6.99 -19.96 -1.38
C TYR A 31 6.20 -18.65 -1.41
N ILE A 32 5.07 -18.60 -2.12
CA ILE A 32 4.25 -17.40 -2.33
C ILE A 32 2.81 -17.79 -2.03
N ALA A 33 2.20 -17.16 -1.02
CA ALA A 33 0.84 -17.47 -0.59
C ALA A 33 -0.18 -17.18 -1.71
N GLU A 34 -0.34 -15.93 -2.10
CA GLU A 34 -1.24 -15.54 -3.20
C GLU A 34 -0.41 -15.17 -4.44
N PHE A 35 -0.19 -16.14 -5.33
CA PHE A 35 0.77 -16.01 -6.43
C PHE A 35 0.41 -14.91 -7.42
N TRP A 36 -0.83 -14.88 -7.89
CA TRP A 36 -1.30 -13.91 -8.87
C TRP A 36 -1.43 -12.52 -8.27
N ASN A 37 -1.92 -12.40 -7.04
CA ASN A 37 -1.93 -11.13 -6.31
C ASN A 37 -0.50 -10.60 -6.12
N THR A 38 0.47 -11.45 -5.78
CA THR A 38 1.88 -11.06 -5.65
C THR A 38 2.48 -10.59 -6.98
N VAL A 39 2.40 -11.41 -8.04
CA VAL A 39 3.08 -11.10 -9.33
C VAL A 39 2.41 -9.93 -10.04
N SER A 40 1.11 -9.70 -9.84
CA SER A 40 0.43 -8.53 -10.41
C SER A 40 1.06 -7.21 -9.96
N ASN A 41 1.72 -7.17 -8.80
CA ASN A 41 2.39 -5.99 -8.26
C ASN A 41 3.63 -5.56 -9.04
N VAL A 42 4.17 -6.36 -9.97
CA VAL A 42 5.31 -5.99 -10.84
C VAL A 42 5.11 -4.61 -11.50
N VAL A 43 3.88 -4.27 -11.86
CA VAL A 43 3.55 -2.98 -12.51
C VAL A 43 3.87 -1.77 -11.64
N PHE A 44 3.77 -1.91 -10.32
CA PHE A 44 4.11 -0.87 -9.33
C PHE A 44 5.62 -0.68 -9.17
N PHE A 45 6.44 -1.54 -9.77
CA PHE A 45 7.89 -1.32 -9.88
C PHE A 45 8.24 -0.67 -11.22
N ILE A 46 7.73 -1.24 -12.31
CA ILE A 46 8.10 -0.82 -13.66
C ILE A 46 7.69 0.63 -13.94
N PHE A 47 6.41 0.97 -13.75
CA PHE A 47 5.91 2.29 -14.14
C PHE A 47 6.54 3.42 -13.32
N PRO A 48 6.65 3.34 -11.98
CA PRO A 48 7.28 4.40 -11.21
C PRO A 48 8.77 4.57 -11.48
N ILE A 49 9.52 3.48 -11.72
CA ILE A 49 10.95 3.56 -12.07
C ILE A 49 11.13 4.25 -13.43
N VAL A 50 10.36 3.84 -14.43
CA VAL A 50 10.40 4.46 -15.76
C VAL A 50 10.00 5.94 -15.65
N THR A 51 8.92 6.25 -14.95
CA THR A 51 8.45 7.64 -14.74
C THR A 51 9.50 8.49 -14.02
N ALA A 52 10.10 7.97 -12.95
CA ALA A 52 11.16 8.65 -12.22
C ALA A 52 12.38 8.94 -13.11
N SER A 53 12.73 8.02 -14.02
CA SER A 53 13.83 8.25 -14.97
C SER A 53 13.58 9.44 -15.90
N TYR A 54 12.35 9.60 -16.40
CA TYR A 54 11.95 10.76 -17.19
C TYR A 54 11.93 12.05 -16.34
N PHE A 55 11.38 12.00 -15.13
CA PHE A 55 11.37 13.15 -14.22
C PHE A 55 12.76 13.65 -13.85
N LEU A 56 13.70 12.74 -13.61
CA LEU A 56 15.10 13.07 -13.35
C LEU A 56 15.77 13.70 -14.58
N ARG A 57 15.53 13.14 -15.77
CA ARG A 57 16.04 13.68 -17.04
C ARG A 57 15.54 15.10 -17.29
N ASP A 58 14.25 15.33 -17.11
CA ASP A 58 13.58 16.59 -17.42
C ASP A 58 13.63 17.60 -16.26
N ARG A 59 14.29 17.24 -15.15
CA ARG A 59 14.45 18.07 -13.94
C ARG A 59 13.12 18.57 -13.38
N VAL A 60 12.14 17.67 -13.38
CA VAL A 60 10.82 17.87 -12.78
C VAL A 60 10.97 18.07 -11.27
N GLU A 61 10.02 18.76 -10.66
CA GLU A 61 10.05 19.07 -9.23
C GLU A 61 10.06 17.81 -8.36
N ARG A 62 10.77 17.88 -7.23
CA ARG A 62 11.00 16.73 -6.33
C ARG A 62 9.71 16.11 -5.79
N ARG A 63 8.63 16.89 -5.67
CA ARG A 63 7.31 16.39 -5.23
C ARG A 63 6.79 15.26 -6.12
N PHE A 64 7.03 15.32 -7.43
CA PHE A 64 6.61 14.27 -8.36
C PHE A 64 7.50 13.03 -8.27
N LEU A 65 8.78 13.19 -7.91
CA LEU A 65 9.65 12.05 -7.59
C LEU A 65 9.21 11.35 -6.30
N LEU A 66 8.77 12.11 -5.29
CA LEU A 66 8.20 11.54 -4.07
C LEU A 66 6.95 10.71 -4.36
N SER A 67 6.11 11.14 -5.32
CA SER A 67 4.98 10.34 -5.80
C SER A 67 5.43 9.00 -6.40
N CYS A 68 6.51 8.96 -7.18
CA CYS A 68 7.07 7.70 -7.71
C CYS A 68 7.58 6.80 -6.58
N ILE A 69 8.25 7.36 -5.57
CA ILE A 69 8.70 6.62 -4.38
C ILE A 69 7.50 6.06 -3.60
N GLY A 70 6.42 6.84 -3.48
CA GLY A 70 5.17 6.39 -2.86
C GLY A 70 4.58 5.16 -3.56
N PHE A 71 4.49 5.16 -4.90
CA PHE A 71 4.04 3.98 -5.63
C PHE A 71 4.97 2.76 -5.46
N LEU A 72 6.29 2.97 -5.42
CA LEU A 72 7.23 1.88 -5.16
C LEU A 72 7.05 1.29 -3.77
N ALA A 73 6.83 2.13 -2.76
CA ALA A 73 6.55 1.67 -1.40
C ALA A 73 5.27 0.84 -1.33
N VAL A 74 4.20 1.26 -2.02
CA VAL A 74 2.96 0.48 -2.16
C VAL A 74 3.21 -0.86 -2.83
N GLY A 75 3.92 -0.88 -3.97
CA GLY A 75 4.23 -2.12 -4.68
C GLY A 75 5.07 -3.11 -3.86
N ILE A 76 6.06 -2.62 -3.10
CA ILE A 76 6.86 -3.44 -2.18
C ILE A 76 5.99 -4.00 -1.06
N GLY A 77 5.16 -3.16 -0.45
CA GLY A 77 4.25 -3.56 0.62
C GLY A 77 3.29 -4.65 0.17
N SER A 78 2.55 -4.39 -0.91
CA SER A 78 1.59 -5.32 -1.49
C SER A 78 2.23 -6.65 -1.89
N TRP A 79 3.41 -6.60 -2.54
CA TRP A 79 4.15 -7.83 -2.86
C TRP A 79 4.50 -8.64 -1.61
N CYS A 80 5.08 -7.99 -0.59
CA CYS A 80 5.46 -8.66 0.66
C CYS A 80 4.24 -9.20 1.40
N PHE A 81 3.13 -8.48 1.38
CA PHE A 81 1.89 -8.89 2.01
C PHE A 81 1.31 -10.13 1.33
N HIS A 82 1.01 -10.08 0.04
CA HIS A 82 0.43 -11.22 -0.69
C HIS A 82 1.35 -12.43 -0.76
N MET A 83 2.67 -12.23 -0.67
CA MET A 83 3.62 -13.33 -0.61
C MET A 83 3.57 -14.08 0.73
N THR A 84 3.29 -13.39 1.84
CA THR A 84 3.51 -13.92 3.20
C THR A 84 2.25 -14.02 4.06
N LEU A 85 1.21 -13.23 3.78
CA LEU A 85 0.00 -13.03 4.58
C LEU A 85 0.28 -12.77 6.06
N ARG A 86 1.32 -11.97 6.34
CA ARG A 86 1.68 -11.54 7.70
C ARG A 86 1.13 -10.16 8.00
N TYR A 87 0.65 -9.98 9.23
CA TYR A 87 0.13 -8.69 9.70
C TYR A 87 1.13 -7.53 9.54
N ASP A 88 2.41 -7.74 9.88
CA ASP A 88 3.42 -6.69 9.72
C ASP A 88 3.60 -6.27 8.26
N MET A 89 3.42 -7.21 7.32
CA MET A 89 3.47 -6.93 5.88
C MET A 89 2.16 -6.30 5.40
N GLN A 90 1.02 -6.62 6.01
CA GLN A 90 -0.25 -5.94 5.77
C GLN A 90 -0.14 -4.45 6.12
N LEU A 91 0.50 -4.11 7.25
CA LEU A 91 0.80 -2.72 7.59
C LEU A 91 1.68 -2.05 6.53
N LEU A 92 2.65 -2.80 5.98
CA LEU A 92 3.53 -2.32 4.92
C LEU A 92 2.81 -2.15 3.58
N ASP A 93 1.72 -2.85 3.32
CA ASP A 93 0.86 -2.64 2.15
C ASP A 93 -0.06 -1.42 2.35
N GLU A 94 -0.82 -1.42 3.45
CA GLU A 94 -1.89 -0.46 3.65
C GLU A 94 -1.43 0.94 4.05
N LEU A 95 -0.41 1.06 4.91
CA LEU A 95 0.04 2.37 5.37
C LEU A 95 0.66 3.18 4.21
N PRO A 96 1.58 2.66 3.38
CA PRO A 96 2.10 3.41 2.24
C PRO A 96 1.04 3.88 1.24
N MET A 97 -0.10 3.19 1.11
CA MET A 97 -1.21 3.68 0.27
C MET A 97 -1.74 5.03 0.76
N ILE A 98 -1.88 5.22 2.07
CA ILE A 98 -2.35 6.47 2.67
C ILE A 98 -1.30 7.57 2.52
N TRP A 99 -0.06 7.27 2.91
CA TRP A 99 1.04 8.23 2.82
C TRP A 99 1.31 8.66 1.37
N GLY A 100 1.31 7.70 0.44
CA GLY A 100 1.40 7.94 -1.00
C GLY A 100 0.24 8.81 -1.51
N SER A 101 -1.00 8.50 -1.13
CA SER A 101 -2.18 9.29 -1.49
C SER A 101 -2.08 10.74 -1.01
N CYS A 102 -1.58 10.98 0.20
CA CYS A 102 -1.34 12.33 0.69
C CYS A 102 -0.25 13.07 -0.12
N ILE A 103 0.80 12.39 -0.57
CA ILE A 103 1.79 12.99 -1.49
C ILE A 103 1.13 13.37 -2.83
N PHE A 104 0.24 12.52 -3.37
CA PHE A 104 -0.52 12.86 -4.58
C PHE A 104 -1.45 14.05 -4.37
N LEU A 105 -2.19 14.08 -3.26
CA LEU A 105 -3.03 15.22 -2.91
C LEU A 105 -2.21 16.51 -2.82
N TYR A 106 -1.03 16.47 -2.20
CA TYR A 106 -0.11 17.62 -2.17
C TYR A 106 0.25 18.08 -3.59
N CYS A 107 0.62 17.16 -4.49
CA CYS A 107 0.96 17.49 -5.87
C CYS A 107 -0.23 18.12 -6.63
N ILE A 108 -1.45 17.64 -6.39
CA ILE A 108 -2.67 18.18 -7.02
C ILE A 108 -2.98 19.58 -6.49
N PHE A 109 -2.97 19.78 -5.17
CA PHE A 109 -3.30 21.10 -4.59
C PHE A 109 -2.24 22.16 -4.93
N GLU A 110 -0.97 21.77 -5.04
CA GLU A 110 0.12 22.69 -5.38
C GLU A 110 0.45 22.71 -6.89
N CYS A 111 -0.37 22.12 -7.76
CA CYS A 111 -0.05 22.01 -9.19
C CYS A 111 0.13 23.36 -9.90
N HIS A 112 -0.54 24.42 -9.42
CA HIS A 112 -0.42 25.80 -9.92
C HIS A 112 0.56 26.66 -9.11
N SER A 113 1.14 26.10 -8.05
CA SER A 113 2.14 26.80 -7.22
C SER A 113 3.42 27.03 -8.03
N LYS A 114 4.15 28.09 -7.72
CA LYS A 114 5.42 28.33 -8.42
C LYS A 114 6.43 27.24 -8.05
N ARG A 115 7.38 27.04 -8.94
CA ARG A 115 8.49 26.12 -8.70
C ARG A 115 9.18 26.46 -7.37
N ASP A 116 9.37 25.43 -6.53
CA ASP A 116 10.00 25.51 -5.21
C ASP A 116 9.24 26.33 -4.15
N GLU A 117 8.01 26.76 -4.43
CA GLU A 117 7.08 27.25 -3.40
C GLU A 117 6.37 26.05 -2.75
N HIS A 118 6.39 26.01 -1.42
CA HIS A 118 5.83 24.91 -0.64
C HIS A 118 4.85 25.43 0.41
N SER A 119 3.57 25.07 0.30
CA SER A 119 2.58 25.32 1.35
C SER A 119 2.86 24.48 2.59
N LYS A 120 3.55 25.07 3.57
CA LYS A 120 3.85 24.44 4.86
C LYS A 120 2.58 24.05 5.63
N GLY A 121 1.52 24.84 5.50
CA GLY A 121 0.21 24.55 6.12
C GLY A 121 -0.41 23.28 5.56
N LEU A 122 -0.42 23.12 4.23
CA LEU A 122 -0.92 21.92 3.59
C LEU A 122 -0.08 20.68 3.97
N ILE A 123 1.25 20.81 3.97
CA ILE A 123 2.16 19.73 4.40
C ILE A 123 1.84 19.31 5.82
N ALA A 124 1.67 20.26 6.75
CA ALA A 124 1.35 19.96 8.14
C ALA A 124 0.00 19.25 8.30
N ILE A 125 -1.03 19.68 7.56
CA ILE A 125 -2.36 19.05 7.58
C ILE A 125 -2.29 17.62 7.05
N LEU A 126 -1.67 17.40 5.89
CA LEU A 126 -1.56 16.07 5.29
C LEU A 126 -0.72 15.11 6.16
N PHE A 127 0.35 15.62 6.77
CA PHE A 127 1.14 14.85 7.73
C PHE A 127 0.32 14.48 8.96
N LEU A 128 -0.46 15.42 9.51
CA LEU A 128 -1.34 15.14 10.65
C LEU A 128 -2.38 14.08 10.30
N VAL A 129 -2.99 14.13 9.12
CA VAL A 129 -3.90 13.09 8.63
C VAL A 129 -3.20 11.74 8.59
N CYS A 130 -2.03 11.65 7.94
CA CYS A 130 -1.25 10.40 7.89
C CYS A 130 -0.92 9.85 9.28
N ALA A 131 -0.48 10.71 10.20
CA ALA A 131 -0.09 10.33 11.55
C ALA A 131 -1.29 9.83 12.37
N VAL A 132 -2.40 10.57 12.36
CA VAL A 132 -3.64 10.19 13.06
C VAL A 132 -4.18 8.87 12.51
N THR A 133 -4.25 8.73 11.19
CA THR A 133 -4.71 7.49 10.53
C THR A 133 -3.80 6.31 10.88
N THR A 134 -2.48 6.47 10.82
CA THR A 134 -1.51 5.42 11.17
C THR A 134 -1.65 5.00 12.65
N ILE A 135 -1.73 5.98 13.56
CA ILE A 135 -1.88 5.72 15.00
C ILE A 135 -3.21 5.01 15.27
N SER A 136 -4.29 5.48 14.66
CA SER A 136 -5.60 4.83 14.82
C SER A 136 -5.57 3.39 14.33
N TYR A 137 -4.87 3.10 13.23
CA TYR A 137 -4.80 1.74 12.71
C TYR A 137 -4.08 0.79 13.65
N ILE A 138 -2.92 1.21 14.15
CA ILE A 138 -2.09 0.41 15.05
C ILE A 138 -2.81 0.18 16.39
N ILE A 139 -3.63 1.14 16.86
CA ILE A 139 -4.34 1.02 18.14
C ILE A 139 -5.59 0.16 18.02
N PHE A 140 -6.42 0.41 17.01
CA PHE A 140 -7.75 -0.21 16.92
C PHE A 140 -7.73 -1.55 16.19
N VAL A 141 -6.64 -1.91 15.48
CA VAL A 141 -6.42 -3.19 14.77
C VAL A 141 -7.71 -3.68 14.10
N ASP A 142 -8.40 -2.76 13.45
CA ASP A 142 -9.68 -3.02 12.79
C ASP A 142 -9.44 -2.91 11.28
N PRO A 143 -9.50 -4.01 10.53
CA PRO A 143 -9.35 -3.95 9.07
C PRO A 143 -10.41 -3.08 8.40
N TYR A 144 -11.54 -2.84 9.06
CA TYR A 144 -12.64 -2.01 8.54
C TYR A 144 -12.37 -0.51 8.63
N LEU A 145 -11.32 -0.06 9.33
CA LEU A 145 -10.90 1.35 9.34
C LEU A 145 -10.47 1.83 7.95
N PHE A 146 -9.88 0.95 7.13
CA PHE A 146 -9.40 1.27 5.78
C PHE A 146 -10.34 0.81 4.68
N GLN A 147 -11.14 -0.22 4.95
CA GLN A 147 -12.01 -0.84 3.97
C GLN A 147 -13.41 -0.94 4.57
N SER A 148 -14.29 0.00 4.18
CA SER A 148 -15.71 -0.04 4.53
C SER A 148 -16.40 -1.21 3.81
N HIS A 149 -16.24 -2.42 4.32
CA HIS A 149 -17.06 -3.55 3.94
C HIS A 149 -17.70 -4.17 5.18
N ARG A 150 -18.92 -3.71 5.48
CA ARG A 150 -19.80 -4.37 6.44
C ARG A 150 -20.09 -5.78 5.89
N GLN A 151 -19.49 -6.83 6.46
CA GLN A 151 -20.02 -8.17 6.28
C GLN A 151 -21.35 -8.23 7.04
N THR A 152 -22.45 -7.98 6.33
CA THR A 152 -23.77 -8.32 6.82
C THR A 152 -23.78 -9.84 6.95
N THR A 153 -23.67 -10.35 8.18
CA THR A 153 -23.90 -11.75 8.50
C THR A 153 -25.31 -12.09 8.03
N ILE A 154 -25.42 -12.78 6.89
CA ILE A 154 -26.66 -13.42 6.50
C ILE A 154 -26.73 -14.69 7.35
N LEU A 155 -27.47 -14.60 8.45
CA LEU A 155 -28.06 -15.75 9.14
C LEU A 155 -29.22 -16.30 8.29
#